data_AF-A0A537WE56-F1
#
_entry.id   AF-A0A537WE56-F1
#
_cell.length_a   1.000
_cell.length_b   1.000
_cell.length_c   1.000
_cell.angle_alpha   90.00
_cell.angle_beta   90.00
_cell.angle_gamma   90.00
#
_symmetry.space_group_name_H-M   'P 1'
#
loop_
_entity.id
_entity.type
_entity.pdbx_description
1 polymer ?
#
loop_
_entity_poly.entity_id
_entity_poly.type
_entity_poly.pdbx_seq_one_letter_code
_entity_poly.pdbx_strand_id
1 'polypeptide(L)'
;MSRLDGFRVRAYARTMLALLLVATCSPAPAGQPHDLGVSNGTTLPVTIAVNGTALRTIQPQTEDTILVKDLPPLPWAVEARTSTGRTLLALSVRAGDVWETTGPDGSHELNGDATRVDLSCGRLDMWSGPPLLGPAPGPGKPGDC
;
A
#
# COMPACT_ATOMS: atom_id res chain seq x y z
N MET A 1 -44.72 -35.06 54.16
CA MET A 1 -44.52 -35.84 52.92
C MET A 1 -45.48 -35.30 51.88
N SER A 2 -44.97 -34.68 50.81
CA SER A 2 -45.43 -34.84 49.42
C SER A 2 -44.72 -33.81 48.53
N ARG A 3 -44.36 -34.28 47.34
CA ARG A 3 -43.37 -33.75 46.41
C ARG A 3 -43.94 -32.69 45.45
N LEU A 4 -43.00 -31.90 44.92
CA LEU A 4 -42.93 -31.19 43.64
C LEU A 4 -44.07 -31.46 42.64
N ASP A 5 -44.60 -30.40 42.03
CA ASP A 5 -44.68 -30.24 40.57
C ASP A 5 -45.24 -28.87 40.17
N GLY A 6 -44.81 -28.35 39.01
CA GLY A 6 -45.66 -27.44 38.23
C GLY A 6 -45.05 -26.14 37.74
N PHE A 7 -44.25 -26.25 36.68
CA PHE A 7 -44.06 -25.27 35.61
C PHE A 7 -45.17 -24.21 35.46
N ARG A 8 -44.80 -22.92 35.46
CA ARG A 8 -45.09 -21.93 34.38
C ARG A 8 -44.69 -20.52 34.82
N VAL A 9 -43.42 -20.17 34.59
CA VAL A 9 -42.98 -18.76 34.54
C VAL A 9 -43.47 -18.19 33.22
N ARG A 10 -44.65 -17.55 33.24
CA ARG A 10 -45.11 -16.72 32.13
C ARG A 10 -44.41 -15.37 32.22
N ALA A 11 -43.48 -15.18 31.28
CA ALA A 11 -43.06 -13.97 30.60
C ALA A 11 -43.40 -12.62 31.25
N TYR A 12 -42.40 -11.74 31.43
CA TYR A 12 -42.38 -10.33 31.00
C TYR A 12 -41.21 -9.60 31.71
N ALA A 13 -40.12 -9.36 30.98
CA ALA A 13 -39.12 -8.30 31.20
C ALA A 13 -37.90 -8.64 30.30
N ARG A 14 -37.86 -8.32 29.01
CA ARG A 14 -37.65 -6.98 28.44
C ARG A 14 -36.67 -6.14 29.25
N THR A 15 -35.36 -6.31 29.03
CA THR A 15 -34.52 -5.26 28.40
C THR A 15 -33.08 -5.77 28.22
N MET A 16 -32.70 -5.96 26.97
CA MET A 16 -31.30 -6.11 26.55
C MET A 16 -30.57 -4.78 26.79
N LEU A 17 -29.41 -4.83 27.43
CA LEU A 17 -28.40 -3.77 27.34
C LEU A 17 -27.15 -4.37 26.72
N ALA A 18 -27.20 -4.59 25.40
CA ALA A 18 -26.02 -4.85 24.61
C ALA A 18 -25.39 -3.49 24.27
N LEU A 19 -24.28 -3.17 24.93
CA LEU A 19 -23.46 -2.01 24.61
C LEU A 19 -22.89 -2.20 23.19
N LEU A 20 -23.47 -1.54 22.20
CA LEU A 20 -22.88 -1.43 20.86
C LEU A 20 -21.68 -0.47 20.95
N LEU A 21 -20.47 -1.03 20.89
CA LEU A 21 -19.26 -0.30 20.49
C LEU A 21 -19.42 0.06 19.00
N VAL A 22 -20.02 1.21 18.72
CA VAL A 22 -19.98 1.79 17.38
C VAL A 22 -18.59 2.38 17.19
N ALA A 23 -17.65 1.57 16.72
CA ALA A 23 -16.43 2.09 16.12
C ALA A 23 -16.87 2.92 14.90
N THR A 24 -16.87 4.24 15.01
CA THR A 24 -17.12 5.13 13.89
C THR A 24 -15.93 4.98 12.94
N CYS A 25 -16.04 4.03 12.02
CA CYS A 25 -15.16 3.96 10.86
C CYS A 25 -15.52 5.17 9.99
N SER A 26 -14.92 6.33 10.28
CA SER A 26 -14.94 7.43 9.31
C SER A 26 -14.31 6.87 8.03
N PRO A 27 -15.02 6.88 6.89
CA PRO A 27 -14.40 6.41 5.65
C PRO A 27 -13.17 7.28 5.41
N ALA A 28 -12.01 6.65 5.23
CA ALA A 28 -10.85 7.33 4.67
C ALA A 28 -11.29 8.01 3.35
N PRO A 29 -10.71 9.16 3.00
CA PRO A 29 -10.99 9.77 1.70
C PRO A 29 -10.90 8.69 0.62
N ALA A 30 -11.96 8.55 -0.19
CA ALA A 30 -11.97 7.63 -1.31
C ALA A 30 -11.02 8.19 -2.37
N GLY A 31 -9.73 7.95 -2.19
CA GLY A 31 -8.71 8.32 -3.14
C GLY A 31 -8.76 7.43 -4.36
N GLN A 32 -8.63 8.04 -5.53
CA GLN A 32 -8.38 7.27 -6.74
C GLN A 32 -6.92 6.81 -6.72
N PRO A 33 -6.64 5.52 -6.99
CA PRO A 33 -5.26 5.08 -7.13
C PRO A 33 -4.59 5.83 -8.28
N HIS A 34 -3.34 6.22 -8.07
CA HIS A 34 -2.48 6.84 -9.07
C HIS A 34 -1.51 5.83 -9.66
N ASP A 35 -0.89 6.21 -10.78
CA ASP A 35 0.14 5.41 -11.43
C ASP A 35 1.30 5.12 -10.47
N LEU A 36 1.96 3.98 -10.68
CA LEU A 36 3.14 3.56 -9.93
C LEU A 36 4.39 4.02 -10.69
N GLY A 37 5.12 4.98 -10.11
CA GLY A 37 6.41 5.43 -10.64
C GLY A 37 7.56 4.59 -10.11
N VAL A 38 8.55 4.34 -10.98
CA VAL A 38 9.76 3.60 -10.64
C VAL A 38 10.96 4.28 -11.27
N SER A 39 11.94 4.67 -10.45
CA SER A 39 13.23 5.18 -10.92
C SER A 39 14.33 4.16 -10.62
N ASN A 40 14.85 3.51 -11.66
CA ASN A 40 15.93 2.55 -11.56
C ASN A 40 17.26 3.20 -11.91
N GLY A 41 17.84 3.91 -10.94
CA GLY A 41 19.19 4.46 -11.01
C GLY A 41 20.29 3.45 -10.69
N THR A 42 20.01 2.14 -10.71
CA THR A 42 21.02 1.09 -10.49
C THR A 42 21.64 0.62 -11.81
N THR A 43 22.68 -0.23 -11.73
CA THR A 43 23.22 -0.94 -12.90
C THR A 43 22.48 -2.26 -13.20
N LEU A 44 21.51 -2.65 -12.36
CA LEU A 44 20.77 -3.89 -12.49
C LEU A 44 19.45 -3.67 -13.24
N PRO A 45 19.04 -4.58 -14.14
CA PRO A 45 17.65 -4.65 -14.55
C PRO A 45 16.80 -5.13 -13.36
N VAL A 46 15.65 -4.49 -13.14
CA VAL A 46 14.78 -4.79 -12.00
C VAL A 46 13.39 -5.13 -12.48
N THR A 47 12.86 -6.28 -12.08
CA THR A 47 11.49 -6.70 -12.38
C THR A 47 10.55 -6.23 -11.28
N ILE A 48 9.56 -5.44 -11.66
CA ILE A 48 8.48 -5.00 -10.79
C ILE A 48 7.40 -6.07 -10.77
N ALA A 49 7.10 -6.57 -9.58
CA ALA A 49 6.03 -7.49 -9.33
C ALA A 49 4.99 -6.85 -8.41
N VAL A 50 3.72 -7.08 -8.69
CA VAL A 50 2.60 -6.62 -7.86
C VAL A 50 1.78 -7.82 -7.44
N ASN A 51 1.57 -7.98 -6.13
CA ASN A 51 0.87 -9.12 -5.54
C ASN A 51 1.44 -10.47 -6.01
N GLY A 52 2.77 -10.54 -6.15
CA GLY A 52 3.49 -11.73 -6.59
C GLY A 52 3.66 -11.87 -8.10
N THR A 53 2.84 -11.20 -8.90
CA THR A 53 2.85 -11.29 -10.37
C THR A 53 3.84 -10.29 -10.97
N ALA A 54 4.80 -10.78 -11.75
CA ALA A 54 5.73 -9.91 -12.50
C ALA A 54 4.96 -9.15 -13.58
N LEU A 55 5.09 -7.82 -13.59
CA LEU A 55 4.45 -6.94 -14.56
C LEU A 55 5.42 -6.48 -15.65
N ARG A 56 6.58 -5.95 -15.25
CA ARG A 56 7.52 -5.33 -16.16
C ARG A 56 8.94 -5.34 -15.61
N THR A 57 9.92 -5.43 -16.49
CA THR A 57 11.33 -5.19 -16.15
C THR A 57 11.73 -3.77 -16.56
N ILE A 58 12.22 -2.99 -15.59
CA ILE A 58 12.75 -1.64 -15.76
C ILE A 58 14.25 -1.74 -15.97
N GLN A 59 14.74 -1.10 -17.02
CA GLN A 59 16.16 -1.18 -17.41
C GLN A 59 17.04 -0.31 -16.49
N PRO A 60 18.35 -0.62 -16.38
CA PRO A 60 19.30 0.23 -15.66
C PRO A 60 19.28 1.67 -16.14
N GLN A 61 19.46 2.62 -15.22
CA GLN A 61 19.51 4.06 -15.50
C GLN A 61 18.28 4.61 -16.24
N THR A 62 17.10 4.06 -15.96
CA THR A 62 15.84 4.51 -16.56
C THR A 62 14.77 4.75 -15.51
N GLU A 63 13.76 5.51 -15.90
CA GLU A 63 12.54 5.72 -15.14
C GLU A 63 11.36 5.23 -15.98
N ASP A 64 10.37 4.64 -15.33
CA ASP A 64 9.15 4.16 -16.00
C ASP A 64 7.93 4.37 -15.09
N THR A 65 6.77 4.46 -15.74
CA THR A 65 5.48 4.63 -15.09
C THR A 65 4.57 3.47 -15.47
N ILE A 66 4.13 2.72 -14.46
CA ILE A 66 3.14 1.66 -14.62
C ILE A 66 1.77 2.29 -14.37
N LEU A 67 0.97 2.35 -15.43
CA LEU A 67 -0.35 2.98 -15.39
C LEU A 67 -1.29 2.22 -14.46
N VAL A 68 -2.10 2.94 -13.71
CA VAL A 68 -3.04 2.37 -12.73
C VAL A 68 -4.02 1.38 -13.37
N LYS A 69 -4.38 1.59 -14.64
CA LYS A 69 -5.25 0.68 -15.40
C LYS A 69 -4.62 -0.70 -15.64
N ASP A 70 -3.30 -0.80 -15.58
CA ASP A 70 -2.52 -2.02 -15.77
C ASP A 70 -2.21 -2.70 -14.41
N LEU A 71 -2.64 -2.10 -13.30
CA LEU A 71 -2.49 -2.61 -11.95
C LEU A 71 -3.78 -3.33 -11.49
N PRO A 72 -3.67 -4.33 -10.59
CA PRO A 72 -4.86 -4.89 -9.94
C PRO A 72 -5.54 -3.81 -9.08
N PRO A 73 -6.79 -4.01 -8.63
CA PRO A 73 -7.37 -3.17 -7.59
C PRO A 73 -6.51 -3.17 -6.32
N LEU A 74 -6.50 -2.05 -5.58
CA LEU A 74 -5.84 -1.96 -4.28
C LEU A 74 -6.39 -3.01 -3.29
N PRO A 75 -5.57 -3.52 -2.35
CA PRO A 75 -4.20 -3.11 -2.04
C PRO A 75 -3.12 -3.72 -2.96
N TRP A 76 -1.97 -3.05 -3.03
CA TRP A 76 -0.77 -3.52 -3.75
C TRP A 76 0.35 -3.87 -2.78
N ALA A 77 0.90 -5.07 -2.93
CA ALA A 77 2.24 -5.42 -2.47
C ALA A 77 3.18 -5.35 -3.68
N VAL A 78 3.92 -4.26 -3.79
CA VAL A 78 4.85 -4.01 -4.89
C VAL A 78 6.25 -4.43 -4.46
N GLU A 79 6.92 -5.21 -5.30
CA GLU A 79 8.29 -5.63 -5.09
C GLU A 79 9.13 -5.36 -6.33
N ALA A 80 10.32 -4.81 -6.12
CA ALA A 80 11.33 -4.66 -7.14
C ALA A 80 12.38 -5.77 -6.95
N ARG A 81 12.47 -6.68 -7.92
CA ARG A 81 13.23 -7.92 -7.81
C ARG A 81 14.39 -7.99 -8.80
N THR A 82 15.49 -8.61 -8.42
CA THR A 82 16.56 -9.00 -9.34
C THR A 82 16.09 -10.09 -10.31
N SER A 83 16.89 -10.39 -11.34
CA SER A 83 16.65 -11.52 -12.25
C SER A 83 16.63 -12.89 -11.56
N THR A 84 17.26 -13.02 -10.39
CA THR A 84 17.22 -14.24 -9.57
C THR A 84 16.01 -14.30 -8.63
N GLY A 85 15.16 -13.27 -8.63
CA GLY A 85 13.97 -13.17 -7.79
C GLY A 85 14.21 -12.58 -6.39
N ARG A 86 15.42 -12.09 -6.08
CA ARG A 86 15.71 -11.42 -4.80
C ARG A 86 15.03 -10.05 -4.77
N THR A 87 14.22 -9.79 -3.76
CA THR A 87 13.61 -8.47 -3.54
C THR A 87 14.66 -7.46 -3.05
N LEU A 88 14.80 -6.36 -3.76
CA LEU A 88 15.67 -5.23 -3.41
C LEU A 88 14.91 -4.15 -2.63
N LEU A 89 13.66 -3.92 -3.00
CA LEU A 89 12.81 -2.86 -2.49
C LEU A 89 11.35 -3.32 -2.51
N ALA A 90 10.58 -2.92 -1.50
CA ALA A 90 9.16 -3.23 -1.41
C ALA A 90 8.36 -2.00 -0.98
N LEU A 91 7.17 -1.84 -1.57
CA LEU A 91 6.20 -0.77 -1.28
C LEU A 91 4.83 -1.42 -1.04
N SER A 92 4.11 -0.97 -0.01
CA SER A 92 2.75 -1.44 0.28
C SER A 92 1.79 -0.29 0.13
N VAL A 93 0.84 -0.40 -0.80
CA VAL A 93 -0.14 0.65 -1.08
C VAL A 93 -1.52 0.16 -0.71
N ARG A 94 -2.20 0.84 0.21
CA ARG A 94 -3.55 0.51 0.69
C ARG A 94 -4.58 1.49 0.13
N ALA A 95 -5.84 1.10 0.18
CA ALA A 95 -6.94 2.02 -0.07
C ALA A 95 -6.89 3.18 0.93
N GLY A 96 -6.89 4.40 0.43
CA GLY A 96 -6.76 5.63 1.22
C GLY A 96 -5.32 6.14 1.38
N ASP A 97 -4.29 5.36 1.02
CA ASP A 97 -2.90 5.86 1.01
C ASP A 97 -2.65 6.80 -0.19
N VAL A 98 -3.43 6.63 -1.25
CA VAL A 98 -3.27 7.36 -2.51
C VAL A 98 -4.54 8.11 -2.80
N TRP A 99 -4.46 9.44 -2.83
CA TRP A 99 -5.58 10.32 -3.12
C TRP A 99 -5.09 11.64 -3.72
N GLU A 100 -5.94 12.26 -4.53
CA GLU A 100 -5.79 13.63 -5.00
C GLU A 100 -7.04 14.42 -4.64
N THR A 101 -6.88 15.65 -4.18
CA THR A 101 -7.98 16.59 -3.99
C THR A 101 -7.62 17.94 -4.58
N THR A 102 -8.63 18.65 -5.08
CA THR A 102 -8.49 20.03 -5.52
C THR A 102 -9.12 20.95 -4.48
N GLY A 103 -8.33 21.88 -3.95
CA GLY A 103 -8.78 22.89 -3.01
C GLY A 103 -9.73 23.91 -3.66
N PRO A 104 -10.51 24.66 -2.85
CA PRO A 104 -11.39 25.72 -3.37
C PRO A 104 -10.67 26.84 -4.12
N ASP A 105 -9.36 27.00 -3.89
CA ASP A 105 -8.46 27.94 -4.56
C ASP A 105 -7.83 27.37 -5.85
N GLY A 106 -8.18 26.15 -6.23
CA GLY A 106 -7.63 25.44 -7.38
C GLY A 106 -6.27 24.77 -7.13
N SER A 107 -5.76 24.77 -5.89
CA SER A 107 -4.57 23.99 -5.54
C SER A 107 -4.86 22.48 -5.66
N HIS A 108 -3.88 21.71 -6.11
CA HIS A 108 -3.96 20.25 -6.15
C HIS A 108 -3.09 19.67 -5.04
N GLU A 109 -3.69 18.89 -4.16
CA GLU A 109 -2.97 18.12 -3.14
C GLU A 109 -3.02 16.65 -3.54
N LEU A 110 -1.84 16.03 -3.56
CA LEU A 110 -1.66 14.63 -3.90
C LEU A 110 -0.97 13.95 -2.72
N ASN A 111 -1.51 12.81 -2.31
CA ASN A 111 -0.90 11.94 -1.31
C ASN A 111 -0.57 10.59 -1.91
N GLY A 112 0.49 9.99 -1.37
CA GLY A 112 1.01 8.73 -1.83
C GLY A 112 1.93 8.09 -0.83
N ASP A 113 2.37 6.87 -1.13
CA ASP A 113 3.45 6.21 -0.42
C ASP A 113 4.66 6.05 -1.34
N ALA A 114 5.85 6.01 -0.75
CA ALA A 114 7.08 5.87 -1.50
C ALA A 114 8.19 5.22 -0.67
N THR A 115 9.08 4.52 -1.37
CA THR A 115 10.19 3.80 -0.78
C THR A 115 11.44 3.96 -1.63
N ARG A 116 12.60 3.91 -0.97
CA ARG A 116 13.91 4.13 -1.58
C ARG A 116 14.92 3.17 -0.99
N VAL A 117 15.82 2.67 -1.83
CA VAL A 117 17.04 1.99 -1.39
C VAL A 117 18.25 2.50 -2.16
N ASP A 118 19.30 2.80 -1.41
CA ASP A 118 20.64 3.04 -1.94
C ASP A 118 21.42 1.73 -1.86
N LEU A 119 21.81 1.21 -3.02
CA LEU A 119 22.61 0.01 -3.20
C LEU A 119 24.03 0.39 -3.67
N SER A 120 24.98 -0.53 -3.50
CA SER A 120 26.36 -0.34 -3.97
C SER A 120 26.49 -0.10 -5.47
N CYS A 121 25.46 -0.45 -6.24
CA CYS A 121 25.39 -0.21 -7.68
C CYS A 121 24.40 0.89 -8.11
N GLY A 122 23.89 1.70 -7.18
CA GLY A 122 23.05 2.86 -7.46
C GLY A 122 21.77 2.92 -6.61
N ARG A 123 20.83 3.81 -6.96
CA ARG A 123 19.59 4.02 -6.22
C ARG A 123 18.38 3.42 -6.94
N LEU A 124 17.43 2.90 -6.17
CA LEU A 124 16.12 2.49 -6.67
C LEU A 124 15.02 3.16 -5.84
N ASP A 125 14.09 3.81 -6.51
CA ASP A 125 12.93 4.47 -5.90
C ASP A 125 11.63 3.92 -6.51
N MET A 126 10.60 3.76 -5.68
CA MET A 126 9.22 3.47 -6.11
C MET A 126 8.24 4.37 -5.37
N TRP A 127 7.19 4.84 -6.03
CA TRP A 127 6.18 5.71 -5.42
C TRP A 127 4.80 5.58 -6.08
N SER A 128 3.74 5.74 -5.30
CA SER A 128 2.36 5.81 -5.78
C SER A 128 1.79 7.20 -5.43
N GLY A 129 2.05 8.20 -6.26
CA GLY A 129 1.74 9.61 -5.97
C GLY A 129 2.92 10.53 -6.32
N PRO A 130 3.31 11.49 -5.46
CA PRO A 130 4.46 12.35 -5.73
C PRO A 130 5.79 11.58 -5.57
N PRO A 131 6.82 11.89 -6.36
CA PRO A 131 8.12 11.24 -6.27
C PRO A 131 8.88 11.64 -4.99
N LEU A 132 9.80 10.77 -4.56
CA LEU A 132 10.67 11.07 -3.43
C LEU A 132 11.71 12.14 -3.79
N LEU A 133 11.67 13.26 -3.08
CA LEU A 133 12.77 14.21 -3.06
C LEU A 133 13.86 13.74 -2.07
N GLY A 134 15.09 14.25 -2.20
CA GLY A 134 16.15 13.93 -1.25
C GLY A 134 17.56 14.19 -1.74
N PRO A 135 18.56 13.91 -0.88
CA PRO A 135 19.96 14.06 -1.24
C PRO A 135 20.37 13.05 -2.31
N ALA A 136 21.56 13.22 -2.89
CA ALA A 136 22.15 12.26 -3.83
C ALA A 136 22.23 10.83 -3.24
N PRO A 137 22.33 9.78 -4.09
CA PRO A 137 22.53 8.38 -3.65
C PRO A 137 23.68 8.21 -2.65
N GLY A 138 23.39 7.53 -1.55
CA GLY A 138 24.41 7.00 -0.64
C GLY A 138 25.16 5.80 -1.26
N PRO A 139 26.22 5.32 -0.59
CA PRO A 139 27.10 4.27 -1.15
C PRO A 139 26.52 2.85 -1.09
N GLY A 140 25.35 2.63 -0.46
CA GLY A 140 24.82 1.30 -0.19
C GLY A 140 25.73 0.42 0.68
N LYS A 141 25.52 -0.90 0.62
CA LYS A 141 26.31 -1.91 1.33
C LYS A 141 27.11 -2.76 0.33
N PRO A 142 28.37 -3.13 0.63
CA PRO A 142 29.13 -4.03 -0.25
C PRO A 142 28.37 -5.36 -0.50
N GLY A 143 28.19 -5.71 -1.78
CA GLY A 143 27.54 -6.97 -2.19
C GLY A 143 26.02 -7.00 -2.08
N ASP A 144 25.36 -5.84 -1.91
CA ASP A 144 23.90 -5.75 -1.93
C ASP A 144 23.29 -5.68 -3.35
N CYS A 145 24.16 -5.59 -4.36
CA CYS A 145 23.91 -5.98 -5.75
C CYS A 145 24.46 -7.40 -5.95
#